data_AF-A0A1M7GA10-F1
#
_entry.id   AF-A0A1M7GA10-F1
#
_cell.length_a   1.000
_cell.length_b   1.000
_cell.length_c   1.000
_cell.angle_alpha   90.00
_cell.angle_beta   90.00
_cell.angle_gamma   90.00
#
_symmetry.space_group_name_H-M   'P 1'
#
loop_
_entity.id
_entity.type
_entity.pdbx_description
1 polymer ?
#
loop_
_entity_poly.entity_id
_entity_poly.type
_entity_poly.pdbx_seq_one_letter_code
_entity_poly.pdbx_strand_id
1 'polypeptide(L)'
;MINLLRADFYKLFHTRVLYVCTFVLLCYVGIVAAAFYSLDHMPQEKKEMLQAGNQAGEGVSLTVDDETDLSEQFLQSGTQFVGGVIEEIGVIVMIIGIMIAILVGGEFKERTIKSMVAKGYKREHIVITKVIVSAIATIIMVTCAALVAFLVGSVLSGNVNNYNNSELLAKARCILGGLAIFVAFSSLFTLIVIAIRNVEISVVLNMIIIMMLPNILGVIESTWKIPFSKIQLTEGFNKVIQSNASIVNMVHLGILFVGYVIISTIVACLVFKRADVK
;
A
#
# COMPACT_ATOMS: atom_id res chain seq x y z
N MET A 1 -6.36 -24.72 -14.49
CA MET A 1 -6.15 -23.47 -13.71
C MET A 1 -7.45 -22.83 -13.26
N ILE A 2 -8.46 -22.70 -14.12
CA ILE A 2 -9.74 -22.03 -13.80
C ILE A 2 -10.42 -22.59 -12.54
N ASN A 3 -10.45 -23.92 -12.36
CA ASN A 3 -11.05 -24.53 -11.16
C ASN A 3 -10.31 -24.18 -9.86
N LEU A 4 -8.97 -24.02 -9.93
CA LEU A 4 -8.14 -23.63 -8.79
C LEU A 4 -8.40 -22.17 -8.41
N LEU A 5 -8.43 -21.30 -9.43
CA LEU A 5 -8.73 -19.89 -9.27
C LEU A 5 -10.14 -19.66 -8.69
N ARG A 6 -11.14 -20.41 -9.17
CA ARG A 6 -12.51 -20.34 -8.63
C ARG A 6 -12.56 -20.75 -7.16
N ALA A 7 -11.83 -21.79 -6.77
CA ALA A 7 -11.78 -22.23 -5.37
C ALA A 7 -11.13 -21.18 -4.46
N ASP A 8 -10.03 -20.56 -4.92
CA ASP A 8 -9.35 -19.52 -4.15
C ASP A 8 -10.17 -18.23 -4.03
N PHE A 9 -10.88 -17.82 -5.09
CA PHE A 9 -11.83 -16.69 -4.99
C PHE A 9 -13.01 -16.99 -4.07
N TYR A 10 -13.56 -18.19 -4.16
CA TYR A 10 -14.63 -18.60 -3.25
C TYR A 10 -14.14 -18.50 -1.80
N LYS A 11 -12.93 -18.99 -1.51
CA LYS A 11 -12.30 -18.86 -0.19
C LYS A 11 -12.09 -17.38 0.17
N LEU A 12 -11.60 -16.54 -0.74
CA LEU A 12 -11.37 -15.11 -0.49
C LEU A 12 -12.62 -14.40 0.03
N PHE A 13 -13.78 -14.61 -0.63
CA PHE A 13 -15.04 -13.98 -0.25
C PHE A 13 -15.76 -14.66 0.91
N HIS A 14 -15.47 -15.93 1.22
CA HIS A 14 -16.04 -16.59 2.40
C HIS A 14 -15.18 -16.44 3.66
N THR A 15 -13.90 -16.12 3.51
CA THR A 15 -12.99 -15.98 4.65
C THR A 15 -13.16 -14.59 5.27
N ARG A 16 -13.26 -14.54 6.59
CA ARG A 16 -13.42 -13.27 7.34
C ARG A 16 -12.23 -12.32 7.19
N VAL A 17 -11.07 -12.81 6.74
CA VAL A 17 -9.80 -12.05 6.65
C VAL A 17 -9.95 -10.79 5.79
N LEU A 18 -10.56 -10.90 4.60
CA LEU A 18 -10.73 -9.73 3.72
C LEU A 18 -11.61 -8.66 4.39
N TYR A 19 -12.71 -9.07 5.02
CA TYR A 19 -13.62 -8.15 5.70
C TYR A 19 -12.99 -7.51 6.94
N VAL A 20 -12.26 -8.30 7.75
CA VAL A 20 -11.59 -7.79 8.95
C VAL A 20 -10.48 -6.82 8.59
N CYS A 21 -9.62 -7.14 7.62
CA CYS A 21 -8.55 -6.24 7.18
C CYS A 21 -9.11 -4.97 6.52
N THR A 22 -10.18 -5.08 5.73
CA THR A 22 -10.88 -3.91 5.17
C THR A 22 -11.44 -3.04 6.29
N PHE A 23 -12.12 -3.64 7.28
CA PHE A 23 -12.68 -2.91 8.42
C PHE A 23 -11.60 -2.18 9.22
N VAL A 24 -10.48 -2.84 9.54
CA VAL A 24 -9.34 -2.21 10.24
C VAL A 24 -8.81 -1.01 9.44
N LEU A 25 -8.72 -1.16 8.12
CA LEU A 25 -8.26 -0.09 7.25
C LEU A 25 -9.26 1.08 7.18
N LEU A 26 -10.57 0.81 7.21
CA LEU A 26 -11.60 1.84 7.33
C LEU A 26 -11.56 2.56 8.68
N CYS A 27 -11.31 1.85 9.79
CA CYS A 27 -11.08 2.47 11.09
C CYS A 27 -9.88 3.41 11.06
N TYR A 28 -8.80 3.01 10.40
CA TYR A 28 -7.63 3.87 10.21
C TYR A 28 -7.97 5.14 9.43
N VAL A 29 -8.72 5.06 8.32
CA VAL A 29 -9.23 6.24 7.60
C VAL A 29 -10.03 7.16 8.54
N GLY A 30 -10.86 6.58 9.42
CA GLY A 30 -11.62 7.34 10.42
C GLY A 30 -10.74 8.03 11.47
N ILE A 31 -9.67 7.37 11.92
CA ILE A 31 -8.69 7.96 12.86
C ILE A 31 -7.98 9.14 12.20
N VAL A 32 -7.53 8.97 10.95
CA VAL A 32 -6.89 10.03 10.16
C VAL A 32 -7.85 11.21 9.98
N ALA A 33 -9.12 10.95 9.64
CA ALA A 33 -10.14 11.99 9.54
C ALA A 33 -10.35 12.76 10.85
N ALA A 34 -10.43 12.05 11.98
CA ALA A 34 -10.60 12.65 13.30
C ALA A 34 -9.37 13.48 13.72
N ALA A 35 -8.16 13.03 13.37
CA ALA A 35 -6.93 13.76 13.63
C ALA A 35 -6.92 15.09 12.86
N PHE A 36 -7.24 15.08 11.57
CA PHE A 36 -7.33 16.30 10.76
C PHE A 36 -8.43 17.24 11.25
N TYR A 37 -9.62 16.72 11.58
CA TYR A 37 -10.69 17.53 12.16
C TYR A 37 -10.27 18.21 13.47
N SER A 38 -9.53 17.51 14.32
CA SER A 38 -9.04 18.03 15.61
C SER A 38 -7.96 19.11 15.43
N LEU A 39 -7.13 19.00 14.39
CA LEU A 39 -6.13 20.02 14.04
C LEU A 39 -6.77 21.32 13.54
N ASP A 40 -7.89 21.20 12.82
CA ASP A 40 -8.66 22.34 12.31
C ASP A 40 -9.35 23.12 13.44
N HIS A 41 -9.87 22.42 14.46
CA HIS A 41 -10.58 23.03 15.59
C HIS A 41 -9.68 23.42 16.79
N MET A 42 -8.36 23.40 16.62
CA MET A 42 -7.42 23.73 17.70
C MET A 42 -7.23 25.27 17.81
N PRO A 43 -7.37 25.87 19.00
CA PRO A 43 -7.16 27.32 19.17
C PRO A 43 -5.73 27.73 18.79
N GLN A 44 -5.58 28.87 18.12
CA GLN A 44 -4.31 29.36 17.55
C GLN A 44 -3.13 29.34 18.55
N GLU A 45 -3.40 29.64 19.83
CA GLU A 45 -2.42 29.62 20.93
C GLU A 45 -1.72 28.26 21.11
N LYS A 46 -2.40 27.13 20.85
CA LYS A 46 -1.79 25.78 20.95
C LYS A 46 -0.95 25.39 19.72
N LYS A 47 -1.23 25.99 18.55
CA LYS A 47 -0.45 25.76 17.33
C LYS A 47 0.95 26.38 17.47
N GLU A 48 1.04 27.55 18.08
CA GLU A 48 2.31 28.25 18.37
C GLU A 48 3.15 27.52 19.44
N MET A 49 2.52 26.92 20.46
CA MET A 49 3.23 26.14 21.48
C MET A 49 3.84 24.83 20.96
N LEU A 50 3.22 24.19 19.96
CA LEU A 50 3.77 23.01 19.29
C LEU A 50 5.00 23.37 18.43
N GLN A 51 4.97 24.53 17.77
CA GLN A 51 6.09 25.05 16.98
C GLN A 51 7.28 25.43 17.86
N ALA A 52 7.04 26.04 19.03
CA ALA A 52 8.09 26.37 19.99
C ALA A 52 8.78 25.12 20.59
N GLY A 53 8.06 23.99 20.70
CA GLY A 53 8.62 22.71 21.17
C GLY A 53 9.53 22.02 20.14
N ASN A 54 9.23 22.15 18.85
CA ASN A 54 10.02 21.56 17.77
C ASN A 54 11.33 22.31 17.48
N GLN A 55 11.44 23.60 17.83
CA GLN A 55 12.67 24.38 17.65
C GLN A 55 13.73 24.16 18.75
N ALA A 56 13.37 23.53 19.88
CA ALA A 56 14.30 23.27 20.98
C ALA A 56 15.09 21.95 20.82
N GLY A 57 14.76 21.12 19.83
CA GLY A 57 15.44 19.86 19.53
C GLY A 57 15.98 19.84 18.11
N GLU A 58 17.31 19.76 17.99
CA GLU A 58 18.11 19.62 16.75
C GLU A 58 18.31 20.89 15.90
N GLY A 59 19.52 21.45 16.06
CA GLY A 59 20.09 22.41 15.13
C GLY A 59 20.35 21.80 13.76
N VAL A 60 19.36 21.89 12.88
CA VAL A 60 19.54 21.89 11.42
C VAL A 60 18.55 22.91 10.88
N SER A 61 19.06 23.94 10.20
CA SER A 61 18.26 25.01 9.60
C SER A 61 17.30 24.43 8.56
N LEU A 62 16.02 24.32 8.92
CA LEU A 62 14.92 24.15 7.98
C LEU A 62 14.49 25.56 7.57
N THR A 63 14.72 25.90 6.31
CA THR A 63 14.06 27.02 5.66
C THR A 63 12.56 26.83 5.85
N VAL A 64 11.96 27.78 6.56
CA VAL A 64 10.53 27.91 6.79
C VAL A 64 9.86 28.05 5.43
N ASP A 65 9.32 26.95 4.91
CA ASP A 65 8.19 26.99 3.99
C ASP A 65 6.93 26.72 4.83
N ASP A 66 6.01 27.67 4.80
CA ASP A 66 4.72 27.77 5.51
C ASP A 66 4.07 26.43 5.94
N GLU A 67 4.27 26.01 7.20
CA GLU A 67 3.51 24.89 7.80
C GLU A 67 2.07 25.28 8.19
N THR A 68 1.67 26.54 8.00
CA THR A 68 0.30 27.03 8.27
C THR A 68 -0.74 26.66 7.20
N ASP A 69 -0.32 26.16 6.03
CA ASP A 69 -1.24 25.89 4.90
C ASP A 69 -1.69 24.42 4.77
N LEU A 70 -1.02 23.47 5.43
CA LEU A 70 -1.30 22.04 5.27
C LEU A 70 -2.69 21.64 5.81
N SER A 71 -3.09 22.13 7.00
CA SER A 71 -4.40 21.77 7.58
C SER A 71 -5.56 22.38 6.80
N GLU A 72 -5.41 23.61 6.32
CA GLU A 72 -6.44 24.27 5.51
C GLU A 72 -6.52 23.69 4.08
N GLN A 73 -5.43 23.18 3.49
CA GLN A 73 -5.47 22.50 2.19
C GLN A 73 -6.03 21.07 2.24
N PHE A 74 -5.82 20.31 3.32
CA PHE A 74 -6.24 18.90 3.38
C PHE A 74 -7.76 18.71 3.50
N LEU A 75 -8.47 19.64 4.14
CA LEU A 75 -9.94 19.63 4.26
C LEU A 75 -10.64 20.48 3.18
N GLN A 76 -9.93 21.01 2.18
CA GLN A 76 -10.55 21.76 1.07
C GLN A 76 -11.41 20.90 0.16
N SER A 77 -11.16 19.58 0.08
CA SER A 77 -12.03 18.68 -0.65
C SER A 77 -11.82 17.18 -0.42
N GLY A 78 -12.83 16.39 -0.78
CA GLY A 78 -12.79 14.92 -0.68
C GLY A 78 -11.62 14.26 -1.40
N THR A 79 -11.15 14.77 -2.54
CA THR A 79 -9.98 14.16 -3.21
C THR A 79 -8.64 14.55 -2.63
N GLN A 80 -8.53 15.73 -2.03
CA GLN A 80 -7.30 16.11 -1.32
C GLN A 80 -7.18 15.26 -0.05
N PHE A 81 -8.30 15.02 0.63
CA PHE A 81 -8.35 14.07 1.74
C PHE A 81 -7.94 12.65 1.33
N VAL A 82 -8.44 12.13 0.20
CA VAL A 82 -7.98 10.86 -0.35
C VAL A 82 -6.47 10.88 -0.62
N GLY A 83 -5.95 11.97 -1.19
CA GLY A 83 -4.51 12.18 -1.38
C GLY A 83 -3.73 12.07 -0.06
N GLY A 84 -4.15 12.78 0.98
CA GLY A 84 -3.48 12.76 2.29
C GLY A 84 -3.52 11.42 3.01
N VAL A 85 -4.67 10.74 3.01
CA VAL A 85 -4.78 9.37 3.55
C VAL A 85 -3.83 8.43 2.80
N ILE A 86 -3.68 8.65 1.50
CA ILE A 86 -2.84 7.84 0.64
C ILE A 86 -1.34 8.16 0.82
N GLU A 87 -0.97 9.40 1.14
CA GLU A 87 0.40 9.80 1.46
C GLU A 87 0.96 9.04 2.67
N GLU A 88 0.11 8.62 3.62
CA GLU A 88 0.47 7.66 4.67
C GLU A 88 0.51 6.20 4.17
N ILE A 89 1.19 5.97 3.04
CA ILE A 89 1.28 4.67 2.36
C ILE A 89 1.79 3.54 3.26
N GLY A 90 2.66 3.85 4.23
CA GLY A 90 3.30 2.86 5.09
C GLY A 90 2.30 2.01 5.87
N VAL A 91 1.27 2.63 6.46
CA VAL A 91 0.26 1.92 7.27
C VAL A 91 -0.67 1.10 6.38
N ILE A 92 -1.11 1.66 5.25
CA ILE A 92 -1.96 0.96 4.26
C ILE A 92 -1.26 -0.29 3.74
N VAL A 93 0.01 -0.15 3.31
CA VAL A 93 0.82 -1.27 2.77
C VAL A 93 1.11 -2.30 3.85
N MET A 94 1.29 -1.88 5.11
CA MET A 94 1.45 -2.80 6.23
C MET A 94 0.20 -3.65 6.46
N ILE A 95 -1.00 -3.06 6.48
CA ILE A 95 -2.26 -3.80 6.62
C ILE A 95 -2.45 -4.78 5.46
N ILE A 96 -2.11 -4.38 4.23
CA ILE A 96 -2.11 -5.26 3.05
C ILE A 96 -1.13 -6.43 3.25
N GLY A 97 0.08 -6.16 3.75
CA GLY A 97 1.09 -7.19 4.03
C GLY A 97 0.63 -8.21 5.07
N ILE A 98 -0.08 -7.76 6.11
CA ILE A 98 -0.69 -8.63 7.13
C ILE A 98 -1.79 -9.50 6.49
N MET A 99 -2.70 -8.88 5.71
CA MET A 99 -3.78 -9.60 5.03
C MET A 99 -3.23 -10.73 4.17
N ILE A 100 -2.22 -10.45 3.33
CA ILE A 100 -1.64 -11.43 2.40
C ILE A 100 -0.94 -12.56 3.17
N ALA A 101 -0.23 -12.24 4.24
CA ALA A 101 0.43 -13.23 5.06
C ALA A 101 -0.57 -14.19 5.74
N ILE A 102 -1.71 -13.69 6.20
CA ILE A 102 -2.76 -14.55 6.77
C ILE A 102 -3.45 -15.36 5.66
N LEU A 103 -3.80 -14.74 4.53
CA LEU A 103 -4.53 -15.37 3.44
C LEU A 103 -3.71 -16.51 2.79
N VAL A 104 -2.47 -16.21 2.38
CA VAL A 104 -1.61 -17.16 1.69
C VAL A 104 -0.90 -18.08 2.69
N GLY A 105 -0.42 -17.54 3.81
CA GLY A 105 0.25 -18.31 4.86
C GLY A 105 -0.69 -19.31 5.53
N GLY A 106 -1.97 -18.95 5.68
CA GLY A 106 -2.98 -19.80 6.30
C GLY A 106 -3.10 -21.15 5.59
N GLU A 107 -2.87 -21.21 4.29
CA GLU A 107 -2.93 -22.46 3.53
C GLU A 107 -1.71 -23.36 3.71
N PHE A 108 -0.56 -22.79 4.07
CA PHE A 108 0.58 -23.58 4.53
C PHE A 108 0.26 -24.19 5.91
N LYS A 109 -0.37 -23.41 6.80
CA LYS A 109 -0.78 -23.84 8.15
C LYS A 109 -1.84 -24.94 8.11
N GLU A 110 -2.88 -24.78 7.29
CA GLU A 110 -3.99 -25.73 7.09
C GLU A 110 -3.61 -26.94 6.21
N ARG A 111 -2.36 -27.00 5.70
CA ARG A 111 -1.87 -28.03 4.76
C ARG A 111 -2.66 -28.13 3.45
N THR A 112 -3.46 -27.12 3.11
CA THR A 112 -4.23 -27.06 1.86
C THR A 112 -3.32 -27.13 0.65
N ILE A 113 -2.13 -26.53 0.71
CA ILE A 113 -1.15 -26.56 -0.38
C ILE A 113 -0.67 -27.98 -0.68
N LYS A 114 -0.50 -28.84 0.34
CA LYS A 114 -0.14 -30.25 0.12
C LYS A 114 -1.25 -31.00 -0.60
N SER A 115 -2.50 -30.74 -0.23
CA SER A 115 -3.68 -31.34 -0.88
C SER A 115 -3.78 -30.92 -2.35
N MET A 116 -3.49 -29.65 -2.67
CA MET A 116 -3.47 -29.16 -4.05
C MET A 116 -2.38 -29.82 -4.88
N VAL A 117 -1.19 -30.02 -4.30
CA VAL A 117 -0.09 -30.74 -4.97
C VAL A 117 -0.44 -32.21 -5.15
N ALA A 118 -1.03 -32.86 -4.16
CA ALA A 118 -1.46 -34.27 -4.23
C ALA A 118 -2.56 -34.51 -5.29
N LYS A 119 -3.43 -33.52 -5.54
CA LYS A 119 -4.42 -33.53 -6.64
C LYS A 119 -3.79 -33.40 -8.04
N GLY A 120 -2.48 -33.20 -8.14
CA GLY A 120 -1.76 -33.12 -9.42
C GLY A 120 -1.71 -31.74 -10.06
N TYR A 121 -2.03 -30.66 -9.34
CA TYR A 121 -1.85 -29.30 -9.87
C TYR A 121 -0.36 -28.95 -9.99
N LYS A 122 0.04 -28.37 -11.13
CA LYS A 122 1.41 -27.86 -11.31
C LYS A 122 1.71 -26.78 -10.28
N ARG A 123 2.92 -26.85 -9.70
CA ARG A 123 3.40 -25.93 -8.65
C ARG A 123 3.33 -24.45 -9.04
N GLU A 124 3.66 -24.13 -10.28
CA GLU A 124 3.58 -22.76 -10.82
C GLU A 124 2.15 -22.21 -10.81
N HIS A 125 1.16 -23.04 -11.15
CA HIS A 125 -0.24 -22.62 -11.18
C HIS A 125 -0.77 -22.32 -9.79
N ILE A 126 -0.24 -22.97 -8.75
CA ILE A 126 -0.58 -22.66 -7.36
C ILE A 126 -0.10 -21.25 -7.04
N VAL A 127 1.19 -20.95 -7.30
CA VAL A 127 1.78 -19.63 -7.03
C VAL A 127 1.07 -18.51 -7.79
N ILE A 128 0.86 -18.68 -9.10
CA ILE A 128 0.20 -17.68 -9.94
C ILE A 128 -1.22 -17.38 -9.44
N THR A 129 -1.97 -18.41 -9.05
CA THR A 129 -3.31 -18.22 -8.48
C THR A 129 -3.27 -17.38 -7.21
N LYS A 130 -2.29 -17.61 -6.32
CA LYS A 130 -2.12 -16.80 -5.09
C LYS A 130 -1.80 -15.35 -5.39
N VAL A 131 -0.90 -15.09 -6.34
CA VAL A 131 -0.57 -13.72 -6.76
C VAL A 131 -1.82 -13.02 -7.31
N ILE A 132 -2.60 -13.66 -8.18
CA ILE A 132 -3.82 -13.07 -8.76
C ILE A 132 -4.87 -12.78 -7.67
N VAL A 133 -5.12 -13.73 -6.77
CA VAL A 133 -6.13 -13.58 -5.71
C VAL A 133 -5.70 -12.50 -4.72
N SER A 134 -4.42 -12.44 -4.35
CA SER A 134 -3.88 -11.39 -3.48
C SER A 134 -3.94 -9.99 -4.12
N ALA A 135 -3.69 -9.89 -5.43
CA ALA A 135 -3.79 -8.64 -6.18
C ALA A 135 -5.24 -8.13 -6.19
N ILE A 136 -6.20 -9.00 -6.47
CA ILE A 136 -7.62 -8.62 -6.50
C ILE A 136 -8.14 -8.29 -5.10
N ALA A 137 -7.74 -9.04 -4.08
CA ALA A 137 -8.05 -8.69 -2.69
C ALA A 137 -7.56 -7.27 -2.34
N THR A 138 -6.33 -6.96 -2.74
CA THR A 138 -5.72 -5.63 -2.52
C THR A 138 -6.48 -4.53 -3.25
N ILE A 139 -6.85 -4.74 -4.52
CA ILE A 139 -7.64 -3.78 -5.30
C ILE A 139 -8.98 -3.51 -4.63
N ILE A 140 -9.68 -4.55 -4.16
CA ILE A 140 -10.98 -4.41 -3.47
C ILE A 140 -10.81 -3.59 -2.19
N MET A 141 -9.81 -3.91 -1.35
CA MET A 141 -9.59 -3.19 -0.10
C MET A 141 -9.25 -1.72 -0.33
N VAL A 142 -8.31 -1.42 -1.21
CA VAL A 142 -7.85 -0.04 -1.47
C VAL A 142 -8.97 0.78 -2.13
N THR A 143 -9.74 0.19 -3.04
CA THR A 143 -10.87 0.89 -3.66
C THR A 143 -11.96 1.22 -2.63
N CYS A 144 -12.28 0.27 -1.74
CA CYS A 144 -13.24 0.51 -0.66
C CYS A 144 -12.75 1.63 0.27
N ALA A 145 -11.47 1.62 0.63
CA ALA A 145 -10.85 2.66 1.43
C ALA A 145 -10.91 4.04 0.79
N ALA A 146 -10.54 4.12 -0.49
CA ALA A 146 -10.54 5.38 -1.24
C ALA A 146 -11.95 5.96 -1.37
N LEU A 147 -12.97 5.11 -1.56
CA LEU A 147 -14.37 5.54 -1.58
C LEU A 147 -14.82 6.10 -0.23
N VAL A 148 -14.51 5.42 0.87
CA VAL A 148 -14.87 5.91 2.21
C VAL A 148 -14.12 7.20 2.54
N ALA A 149 -12.81 7.25 2.25
CA ALA A 149 -12.02 8.47 2.42
C ALA A 149 -12.61 9.63 1.61
N PHE A 150 -12.99 9.41 0.35
CA PHE A 150 -13.63 10.45 -0.47
C PHE A 150 -14.94 10.95 0.13
N LEU A 151 -15.79 10.05 0.61
CA LEU A 151 -17.06 10.42 1.25
C LEU A 151 -16.84 11.21 2.53
N VAL A 152 -15.97 10.72 3.41
CA VAL A 152 -15.62 11.38 4.68
C VAL A 152 -15.03 12.77 4.42
N GLY A 153 -14.05 12.86 3.51
CA GLY A 153 -13.44 14.14 3.15
C GLY A 153 -14.44 15.13 2.52
N SER A 154 -15.37 14.64 1.70
CA SER A 154 -16.42 15.50 1.11
C SER A 154 -17.42 16.01 2.16
N VAL A 155 -17.79 15.16 3.13
CA VAL A 155 -18.70 15.53 4.22
C VAL A 155 -18.03 16.53 5.18
N LEU A 156 -16.76 16.31 5.55
CA LEU A 156 -16.03 17.21 6.43
C LEU A 156 -15.73 18.56 5.77
N SER A 157 -15.42 18.55 4.48
CA SER A 157 -15.09 19.76 3.71
C SER A 157 -16.31 20.64 3.41
N GLY A 158 -17.50 20.04 3.28
CA GLY A 158 -18.71 20.75 2.85
C GLY A 158 -18.69 21.22 1.39
N ASN A 159 -17.63 20.92 0.63
CA ASN A 159 -17.48 21.32 -0.76
C ASN A 159 -17.47 20.10 -1.70
N VAL A 160 -18.22 20.19 -2.78
CA VAL A 160 -18.21 19.18 -3.86
C VAL A 160 -17.25 19.64 -4.95
N ASN A 161 -16.28 18.79 -5.27
CA ASN A 161 -15.27 19.13 -6.26
C ASN A 161 -15.86 19.31 -7.65
N ASN A 162 -15.65 20.49 -8.23
CA ASN A 162 -15.92 20.77 -9.64
C ASN A 162 -14.62 20.59 -10.43
N TYR A 163 -14.46 19.44 -11.09
CA TYR A 163 -13.31 19.21 -11.95
C TYR A 163 -13.55 19.68 -13.37
N ASN A 164 -12.51 20.27 -13.95
CA ASN A 164 -12.44 20.42 -15.40
C ASN A 164 -12.08 19.07 -16.06
N ASN A 165 -12.43 18.88 -17.34
CA ASN A 165 -12.23 17.61 -18.06
C ASN A 165 -10.75 17.16 -18.10
N SER A 166 -9.81 18.10 -18.15
CA SER A 166 -8.37 17.84 -18.14
C SER A 166 -7.84 17.40 -16.78
N GLU A 167 -8.38 17.97 -15.70
CA GLU A 167 -8.01 17.65 -14.31
C GLU A 167 -8.56 16.29 -13.89
N LEU A 168 -9.78 15.96 -14.33
CA LEU A 168 -10.36 14.63 -14.14
C LEU A 168 -9.45 13.54 -14.71
N LEU A 169 -8.91 13.77 -15.91
CA LEU A 169 -8.01 12.82 -16.58
C LEU A 169 -6.65 12.69 -15.86
N ALA A 170 -6.14 13.77 -15.27
CA ALA A 170 -4.92 13.73 -14.45
C ALA A 170 -5.13 12.96 -13.14
N LYS A 171 -6.25 13.20 -12.45
CA LYS A 171 -6.57 12.51 -11.20
C LYS A 171 -6.90 11.03 -11.42
N ALA A 172 -7.64 10.68 -12.48
CA ALA A 172 -7.89 9.29 -12.86
C ALA A 172 -6.58 8.52 -13.11
N ARG A 173 -5.60 9.16 -13.77
CA ARG A 173 -4.27 8.59 -13.99
C ARG A 173 -3.50 8.38 -12.68
N CYS A 174 -3.55 9.32 -11.73
CA CYS A 174 -2.94 9.14 -10.41
C CYS A 174 -3.54 7.93 -9.67
N ILE A 175 -4.88 7.79 -9.67
CA ILE A 175 -5.57 6.66 -9.02
C ILE A 175 -5.14 5.32 -9.62
N LEU A 176 -5.12 5.22 -10.96
CA LEU A 176 -4.67 4.00 -11.65
C LEU A 176 -3.20 3.67 -11.35
N GLY A 177 -2.33 4.67 -11.34
CA GLY A 177 -0.93 4.51 -10.97
C GLY A 177 -0.75 4.05 -9.52
N GLY A 178 -1.51 4.64 -8.59
CA GLY A 178 -1.50 4.25 -7.18
C GLY A 178 -1.96 2.81 -6.96
N LEU A 179 -3.07 2.40 -7.60
CA LEU A 179 -3.57 1.02 -7.53
C LEU A 179 -2.55 0.01 -8.05
N ALA A 180 -1.86 0.32 -9.15
CA ALA A 180 -0.80 -0.55 -9.67
C ALA A 180 0.32 -0.77 -8.64
N ILE A 181 0.73 0.27 -7.91
CA ILE A 181 1.80 0.14 -6.91
C ILE A 181 1.38 -0.79 -5.76
N PHE A 182 0.14 -0.69 -5.27
CA PHE A 182 -0.37 -1.62 -4.26
C PHE A 182 -0.40 -3.07 -4.77
N VAL A 183 -0.68 -3.29 -6.06
CA VAL A 183 -0.58 -4.61 -6.68
C VAL A 183 0.87 -5.12 -6.71
N ALA A 184 1.85 -4.27 -7.00
CA ALA A 184 3.26 -4.67 -6.92
C ALA A 184 3.66 -5.08 -5.49
N PHE A 185 3.26 -4.32 -4.48
CA PHE A 185 3.45 -4.72 -3.08
C PHE A 185 2.80 -6.06 -2.77
N SER A 186 1.59 -6.30 -3.27
CA SER A 186 0.88 -7.57 -3.04
C SER A 186 1.64 -8.79 -3.58
N SER A 187 2.27 -8.64 -4.75
CA SER A 187 3.09 -9.68 -5.37
C SER A 187 4.37 -9.95 -4.58
N LEU A 188 5.02 -8.88 -4.08
CA LEU A 188 6.22 -8.99 -3.25
C LEU A 188 5.92 -9.67 -1.91
N PHE A 189 4.83 -9.31 -1.24
CA PHE A 189 4.41 -9.96 0.00
C PHE A 189 4.03 -11.42 -0.20
N THR A 190 3.38 -11.75 -1.32
CA THR A 190 3.08 -13.14 -1.66
C THR A 190 4.35 -13.97 -1.85
N LEU A 191 5.39 -13.40 -2.46
CA LEU A 191 6.71 -14.05 -2.56
C LEU A 191 7.31 -14.33 -1.19
N ILE A 192 7.29 -13.36 -0.27
CA ILE A 192 7.83 -13.52 1.08
C ILE A 192 7.13 -14.67 1.80
N VAL A 193 5.79 -14.70 1.72
CA VAL A 193 4.99 -15.76 2.35
C VAL A 193 5.29 -17.14 1.79
N ILE A 194 5.44 -17.26 0.47
CA ILE A 194 5.78 -18.53 -0.19
C ILE A 194 7.18 -19.01 0.17
N ALA A 195 8.13 -18.10 0.38
CA ALA A 195 9.48 -18.42 0.79
C ALA A 195 9.54 -18.93 2.24
N ILE A 196 8.82 -18.27 3.16
CA ILE A 196 8.86 -18.58 4.59
C ILE A 196 7.98 -19.76 4.96
N ARG A 197 6.78 -19.87 4.37
CA ARG A 197 5.80 -20.95 4.61
C ARG A 197 5.27 -21.02 6.05
N ASN A 198 5.41 -19.95 6.81
CA ASN A 198 4.86 -19.79 8.15
C ASN A 198 4.11 -18.45 8.23
N VAL A 199 2.88 -18.47 8.76
CA VAL A 199 2.02 -17.28 8.86
C VAL A 199 2.64 -16.22 9.74
N GLU A 200 3.02 -16.59 10.96
CA GLU A 200 3.46 -15.66 12.00
C GLU A 200 4.74 -14.93 11.57
N ILE A 201 5.72 -15.67 11.05
CA ILE A 201 6.99 -15.12 10.57
C ILE A 201 6.79 -14.22 9.34
N SER A 202 5.88 -14.60 8.43
CA SER A 202 5.61 -13.81 7.22
C SER A 202 4.94 -12.47 7.53
N VAL A 203 4.02 -12.44 8.50
CA VAL A 203 3.40 -11.19 8.97
C VAL A 203 4.48 -10.23 9.47
N VAL A 204 5.35 -10.71 10.37
CA VAL A 204 6.41 -9.89 10.96
C VAL A 204 7.39 -9.41 9.91
N LEU A 205 7.81 -10.25 8.97
CA LEU A 205 8.74 -9.85 7.92
C LEU A 205 8.15 -8.82 6.95
N ASN A 206 6.88 -8.97 6.55
CA ASN A 206 6.22 -7.97 5.71
C ASN A 206 6.17 -6.60 6.41
N MET A 207 5.89 -6.58 7.72
CA MET A 207 5.87 -5.36 8.54
C MET A 207 7.26 -4.75 8.73
N ILE A 208 8.28 -5.56 9.02
CA ILE A 208 9.65 -5.04 9.18
C ILE A 208 10.17 -4.48 7.87
N ILE A 209 9.92 -5.16 6.75
CA ILE A 209 10.39 -4.72 5.43
C ILE A 209 9.78 -3.35 5.08
N ILE A 210 8.48 -3.12 5.28
CA ILE A 210 7.90 -1.82 4.92
C ILE A 210 8.40 -0.67 5.83
N MET A 211 8.65 -0.95 7.12
CA MET A 211 9.11 0.05 8.09
C MET A 211 10.62 0.36 7.99
N MET A 212 11.44 -0.66 7.76
CA MET A 212 12.90 -0.53 7.85
C MET A 212 13.57 -0.36 6.49
N LEU A 213 13.01 -0.92 5.40
CA LEU A 213 13.68 -0.90 4.10
C LEU A 213 13.96 0.51 3.57
N PRO A 214 13.02 1.48 3.63
CA PRO A 214 13.30 2.85 3.19
C PRO A 214 14.45 3.49 3.98
N ASN A 215 14.47 3.29 5.30
CA ASN A 215 15.50 3.83 6.20
C ASN A 215 16.88 3.22 5.92
N ILE A 216 16.96 1.89 5.79
CA ILE A 216 18.21 1.19 5.50
C ILE A 216 18.79 1.66 4.16
N LEU A 217 17.94 1.75 3.13
CA LEU A 217 18.38 2.18 1.81
C LEU A 217 18.77 3.66 1.79
N GLY A 218 18.11 4.52 2.57
CA GLY A 218 18.51 5.92 2.74
C GLY A 218 19.92 6.06 3.35
N VAL A 219 20.25 5.26 4.37
CA VAL A 219 21.59 5.24 4.98
C VAL A 219 22.64 4.73 3.97
N ILE A 220 22.32 3.68 3.22
CA ILE A 220 23.22 3.14 2.19
C ILE A 220 23.45 4.16 1.08
N GLU A 221 22.41 4.85 0.62
CA GLU A 221 22.51 5.89 -0.41
C GLU A 221 23.34 7.08 0.07
N SER A 222 23.16 7.53 1.31
CA SER A 222 24.00 8.56 1.94
C SER A 222 25.48 8.14 1.98
N THR A 223 25.74 6.86 2.25
CA THR A 223 27.11 6.33 2.40
C THR A 223 27.80 6.05 1.06
N TRP A 224 27.07 5.52 0.06
CA TRP A 224 27.65 5.02 -1.20
C TRP A 224 27.31 5.89 -2.43
N LYS A 225 26.46 6.91 -2.29
CA LYS A 225 25.99 7.80 -3.39
C LYS A 225 25.37 7.07 -4.58
N ILE A 226 24.89 5.84 -4.38
CA ILE A 226 24.16 5.07 -5.39
C ILE A 226 22.65 5.28 -5.15
N PRO A 227 21.87 5.70 -6.17
CA PRO A 227 20.47 6.10 -5.99
C PRO A 227 19.51 4.90 -5.91
N PHE A 228 19.67 4.06 -4.91
CA PHE A 228 18.79 2.90 -4.68
C PHE A 228 17.36 3.32 -4.35
N SER A 229 17.18 4.50 -3.75
CA SER A 229 15.86 4.98 -3.37
C SER A 229 14.94 5.22 -4.56
N LYS A 230 15.51 5.61 -5.72
CA LYS A 230 14.74 5.83 -6.97
C LYS A 230 14.02 4.60 -7.51
N ILE A 231 14.48 3.41 -7.15
CA ILE A 231 13.95 2.12 -7.63
C ILE A 231 12.94 1.54 -6.61
N GLN A 232 12.78 2.15 -5.44
CA GLN A 232 11.83 1.70 -4.44
C GLN A 232 10.38 2.01 -4.85
N LEU A 233 9.49 1.07 -4.52
CA LEU A 233 8.05 1.23 -4.73
C LEU A 233 7.48 2.43 -3.95
N THR A 234 8.00 2.69 -2.75
CA THR A 234 7.57 3.82 -1.90
C THR A 234 7.92 5.18 -2.51
N GLU A 235 9.11 5.34 -3.09
CA GLU A 235 9.45 6.57 -3.83
C GLU A 235 8.68 6.70 -5.13
N GLY A 236 8.48 5.58 -5.85
CA GLY A 236 7.65 5.56 -7.04
C GLY A 236 6.24 6.09 -6.72
N PHE A 237 5.73 5.73 -5.56
CA PHE A 237 4.44 6.21 -5.07
C PHE A 237 4.39 7.72 -4.84
N ASN A 238 5.34 8.25 -4.08
CA ASN A 238 5.43 9.69 -3.80
C ASN A 238 5.55 10.50 -5.09
N LYS A 239 6.28 9.98 -6.09
CA LYS A 239 6.38 10.59 -7.42
C LYS A 239 5.07 10.60 -8.20
N VAL A 240 4.22 9.57 -8.06
CA VAL A 240 2.88 9.56 -8.71
C VAL A 240 2.00 10.68 -8.16
N ILE A 241 2.01 10.87 -6.85
CA ILE A 241 1.19 11.88 -6.16
C ILE A 241 1.70 13.29 -6.46
N GLN A 242 3.00 13.54 -6.26
CA GLN A 242 3.56 14.89 -6.38
C GLN A 242 3.61 15.40 -7.83
N SER A 243 3.73 14.51 -8.83
CA SER A 243 3.86 14.94 -10.24
C SER A 243 2.53 15.12 -10.97
N ASN A 244 1.37 15.01 -10.29
CA ASN A 244 0.03 15.06 -10.91
C ASN A 244 -0.09 14.18 -12.18
N ALA A 245 0.64 13.05 -12.20
CA ALA A 245 0.74 12.15 -13.34
C ALA A 245 1.17 12.80 -14.67
N SER A 246 2.36 13.42 -14.74
CA SER A 246 2.98 13.71 -16.03
C SER A 246 3.18 12.40 -16.84
N ILE A 247 2.89 12.43 -18.15
CA ILE A 247 2.83 11.21 -18.99
C ILE A 247 4.19 10.48 -19.01
N VAL A 248 5.29 11.22 -19.01
CA VAL A 248 6.66 10.69 -19.06
C VAL A 248 7.01 9.91 -17.78
N ASN A 249 6.60 10.42 -16.62
CA ASN A 249 6.86 9.77 -15.35
C ASN A 249 6.03 8.48 -15.19
N MET A 250 4.81 8.44 -15.73
CA MET A 250 3.96 7.23 -15.69
C MET A 250 4.54 6.05 -16.47
N VAL A 251 5.20 6.27 -17.61
CA VAL A 251 5.78 5.16 -18.39
C VAL A 251 6.93 4.52 -17.61
N HIS A 252 7.81 5.34 -17.02
CA HIS A 252 8.89 4.84 -16.17
C HIS A 252 8.36 4.07 -14.96
N LEU A 253 7.32 4.59 -14.32
CA LEU A 253 6.65 3.93 -13.21
C LEU A 253 5.94 2.63 -13.60
N GLY A 254 5.32 2.60 -14.78
CA GLY A 254 4.68 1.40 -15.32
C GLY A 254 5.69 0.28 -15.55
N ILE A 255 6.86 0.61 -16.10
CA ILE A 255 7.96 -0.35 -16.29
C ILE A 255 8.45 -0.89 -14.93
N LEU A 256 8.62 0.00 -13.95
CA LEU A 256 9.03 -0.38 -12.60
C LEU A 256 8.01 -1.33 -11.96
N PHE A 257 6.72 -0.97 -11.98
CA PHE A 257 5.63 -1.79 -11.48
C PHE A 257 5.59 -3.19 -12.12
N VAL A 258 5.55 -3.25 -13.45
CA VAL A 258 5.50 -4.52 -14.20
C VAL A 258 6.74 -5.36 -13.90
N GLY A 259 7.90 -4.72 -13.82
CA GLY A 259 9.15 -5.35 -13.40
C GLY A 259 9.04 -6.02 -12.04
N TYR A 260 8.55 -5.31 -11.01
CA TYR A 260 8.38 -5.88 -9.67
C TYR A 260 7.40 -7.07 -9.65
N VAL A 261 6.26 -6.97 -10.34
CA VAL A 261 5.28 -8.07 -10.39
C VAL A 261 5.86 -9.30 -11.09
N ILE A 262 6.50 -9.12 -12.25
CA ILE A 262 7.08 -10.23 -13.02
C ILE A 262 8.23 -10.87 -12.25
N ILE A 263 9.18 -10.08 -11.76
CA ILE A 263 10.36 -10.59 -11.04
C ILE A 263 9.93 -11.32 -9.77
N SER A 264 9.05 -10.72 -8.96
CA SER A 264 8.57 -11.37 -7.72
C SER A 264 7.81 -12.66 -8.01
N THR A 265 6.97 -12.69 -9.05
CA THR A 265 6.24 -13.90 -9.44
C THR A 265 7.18 -15.00 -9.93
N ILE A 266 8.18 -14.66 -10.76
CA ILE A 266 9.18 -15.62 -11.26
C ILE A 266 9.97 -16.21 -10.09
N VAL A 267 10.49 -15.36 -9.19
CA VAL A 267 11.25 -15.81 -8.03
C VAL A 267 10.39 -16.68 -7.12
N ALA A 268 9.12 -16.32 -6.89
CA ALA A 268 8.20 -17.11 -6.08
C ALA A 268 7.98 -18.51 -6.69
N CYS A 269 7.82 -18.58 -8.02
CA CYS A 269 7.72 -19.85 -8.74
C CYS A 269 8.99 -20.69 -8.61
N LEU A 270 10.18 -20.09 -8.74
CA LEU A 270 11.46 -20.78 -8.61
C LEU A 270 11.68 -21.34 -7.19
N VAL A 271 11.40 -20.53 -6.17
CA VAL A 271 11.49 -20.93 -4.76
C VAL A 271 10.53 -22.09 -4.49
N PHE A 272 9.29 -22.00 -4.95
CA PHE A 272 8.29 -23.04 -4.70
C PHE A 272 8.56 -24.35 -5.47
N LYS A 273 9.18 -24.28 -6.65
CA LYS A 273 9.63 -25.46 -7.39
C LYS A 273 10.71 -26.23 -6.64
N ARG A 274 11.72 -25.53 -6.12
CA ARG A 274 12.89 -26.15 -5.47
C ARG A 274 12.60 -26.68 -4.08
N ALA A 275 11.61 -26.13 -3.40
CA ALA A 275 11.38 -26.43 -2.00
C ALA A 275 10.39 -27.59 -1.82
N ASP A 276 10.76 -28.58 -1.02
CA ASP A 276 9.96 -29.78 -0.78
C ASP A 276 8.63 -29.46 -0.12
N VAL A 277 7.57 -30.11 -0.57
CA VAL A 277 6.24 -30.02 0.01
C VAL A 277 6.15 -31.13 1.07
N LYS A 278 6.80 -30.92 2.21
CA LYS A 278 6.68 -31.82 3.38
C LYS A 278 5.37 -31.58 4.07
#